data_AF-A0A0E9NN80-F1
#
_entry.id   AF-A0A0E9NN80-F1
#
_cell.length_a   1.000
_cell.length_b   1.000
_cell.length_c   1.000
_cell.angle_alpha   90.00
_cell.angle_beta   90.00
_cell.angle_gamma   90.00
#
_symmetry.space_group_name_H-M   'P 1'
#
loop_
_entity.id
_entity.type
_entity.pdbx_description
1 polymer ?
#
loop_
_entity_poly.entity_id
_entity_poly.type
_entity_poly.pdbx_seq_one_letter_code
_entity_poly.pdbx_strand_id
1 'polypeptide(L)'
;MARTSKSTNTHAQDQSQNHSLKSQPAPFKRLPGVKYIDDVPYSKLLHDQKPIRRAQIVILHQMGYTNSVVEKERLVARSTLKDTLSRYAKTKTYRDLPRGGRPKSYTEREERELVRSEGKGRHRML
;
A
#
# COMPACT_ATOMS: atom_id res chain seq x y z
N MET A 1 -9.35 14.77 64.53
CA MET A 1 -9.54 16.05 63.80
C MET A 1 -8.96 15.84 62.42
N ALA A 2 -9.57 16.07 61.26
CA ALA A 2 -10.90 16.50 60.84
C ALA A 2 -11.17 15.87 59.44
N ARG A 3 -12.44 15.60 59.12
CA ARG A 3 -12.93 15.24 57.77
C ARG A 3 -13.18 16.52 56.99
N THR A 4 -12.83 16.58 55.71
CA THR A 4 -13.41 17.46 54.66
C THR A 4 -12.76 17.12 53.31
N SER A 5 -13.37 17.11 52.14
CA SER A 5 -14.74 16.88 51.65
C SER A 5 -14.65 16.91 50.11
N LYS A 6 -15.61 16.24 49.46
CA LYS A 6 -15.89 16.23 48.02
C LYS A 6 -15.73 17.61 47.34
N SER A 7 -15.21 17.61 46.11
CA SER A 7 -15.64 18.57 45.09
C SER A 7 -16.13 17.81 43.86
N THR A 8 -17.32 18.21 43.44
CA THR A 8 -18.18 17.65 42.41
C THR A 8 -17.93 18.31 41.05
N ASN A 9 -17.92 17.47 40.01
CA ASN A 9 -18.72 17.60 38.78
C ASN A 9 -18.50 18.83 37.87
N THR A 10 -18.07 18.59 36.64
CA THR A 10 -18.63 19.25 35.45
C THR A 10 -18.63 18.27 34.27
N HIS A 11 -19.78 17.63 34.10
CA HIS A 11 -20.51 17.45 32.84
C HIS A 11 -19.94 18.26 31.66
N ALA A 12 -19.35 17.57 30.68
CA ALA A 12 -19.28 18.06 29.30
C ALA A 12 -19.94 17.00 28.41
N GLN A 13 -21.21 17.24 28.12
CA GLN A 13 -21.93 16.63 27.03
C GLN A 13 -21.31 17.02 25.69
N ASP A 14 -21.60 16.16 24.70
CA ASP A 14 -21.44 16.38 23.27
C ASP A 14 -19.99 16.38 22.77
N GLN A 15 -19.63 15.57 21.77
CA GLN A 15 -20.38 15.41 20.54
C GLN A 15 -20.37 13.96 20.09
N SER A 16 -21.57 13.46 19.85
CA SER A 16 -21.81 12.46 18.82
C SER A 16 -21.10 12.88 17.53
N GLN A 17 -19.90 12.35 17.28
CA GLN A 17 -19.41 12.23 15.91
C GLN A 17 -20.26 11.14 15.27
N ASN A 18 -21.48 11.55 14.91
CA ASN A 18 -22.23 10.96 13.82
C ASN A 18 -21.21 10.82 12.69
N HIS A 19 -20.68 9.62 12.50
CA HIS A 19 -20.14 9.23 11.22
C HIS A 19 -21.32 9.25 10.28
N SER A 20 -21.66 10.46 9.85
CA SER A 20 -22.56 10.77 8.77
C SER A 20 -22.19 9.77 7.70
N LEU A 21 -23.14 8.89 7.41
CA LEU A 21 -23.16 8.07 6.22
C LEU A 21 -23.06 9.07 5.07
N LYS A 22 -21.84 9.50 4.74
CA LYS A 22 -21.54 10.31 3.59
C LYS A 22 -22.17 9.54 2.46
N SER A 23 -23.25 10.11 1.93
CA SER A 23 -23.94 9.63 0.75
C SER A 23 -22.87 9.14 -0.20
N GLN A 24 -22.83 7.83 -0.43
CA GLN A 24 -21.93 7.27 -1.41
C GLN A 24 -22.15 8.09 -2.69
N PRO A 25 -21.11 8.73 -3.26
CA PRO A 25 -21.31 9.47 -4.50
C PRO A 25 -22.00 8.52 -5.47
N ALA A 26 -23.12 8.98 -6.05
CA ALA A 26 -23.95 8.15 -6.92
C ALA A 26 -23.03 7.41 -7.89
N PRO A 27 -23.05 6.06 -7.92
CA PRO A 27 -22.12 5.32 -8.74
C PRO A 27 -22.30 5.80 -10.18
N PHE A 28 -21.19 6.18 -10.83
CA PHE A 28 -21.21 6.45 -12.27
C PHE A 28 -22.02 5.34 -12.93
N LYS A 29 -23.07 5.71 -13.67
CA LYS A 29 -24.00 4.74 -14.26
C LYS A 29 -23.17 3.74 -15.07
N ARG A 30 -23.14 2.49 -14.60
CA ARG A 30 -22.46 1.40 -15.28
C ARG A 30 -23.16 1.19 -16.62
N LEU A 31 -22.38 1.21 -17.69
CA LEU A 31 -22.88 0.99 -19.03
C LEU A 31 -23.29 -0.48 -19.16
N PRO A 32 -24.49 -0.76 -19.68
CA PRO A 32 -24.95 -2.13 -19.87
C PRO A 32 -23.98 -2.87 -20.82
N GLY A 33 -23.61 -4.10 -20.45
CA GLY A 33 -22.72 -4.94 -21.25
C GLY A 33 -21.22 -4.65 -21.14
N VAL A 34 -20.81 -3.59 -20.42
CA VAL A 34 -19.38 -3.31 -20.18
C VAL A 34 -18.92 -4.02 -18.90
N LYS A 35 -17.88 -4.85 -19.03
CA LYS A 35 -17.22 -5.48 -17.87
C LYS A 35 -16.28 -4.46 -17.22
N TYR A 36 -16.55 -4.11 -15.97
CA TYR A 36 -15.69 -3.20 -15.22
C TYR A 36 -14.56 -3.98 -14.56
N ILE A 37 -13.39 -3.35 -14.46
CA ILE A 37 -12.25 -3.91 -13.75
C ILE A 37 -12.69 -4.31 -12.34
N ASP A 38 -13.48 -3.48 -11.66
CA ASP A 38 -14.01 -3.67 -10.29
C ASP A 38 -14.76 -4.99 -10.06
N ASP A 39 -15.33 -5.59 -11.10
CA ASP A 39 -16.08 -6.84 -10.98
C ASP A 39 -15.20 -8.08 -11.14
N VAL A 40 -13.95 -7.89 -11.57
CA VAL A 40 -12.98 -8.96 -11.75
C VAL A 40 -12.24 -9.19 -10.43
N PRO A 41 -12.24 -10.44 -9.91
CA PRO A 41 -11.46 -10.80 -8.73
C PRO A 41 -9.97 -10.48 -8.92
N TYR A 42 -9.31 -10.01 -7.87
CA TYR A 42 -7.91 -9.57 -7.93
C TYR A 42 -6.96 -10.61 -8.58
N SER A 43 -7.19 -11.89 -8.30
CA SER A 43 -6.40 -13.01 -8.82
C SER A 43 -6.46 -13.14 -10.35
N LYS A 44 -7.57 -12.70 -10.96
CA LYS A 44 -7.83 -12.77 -12.40
C LYS A 44 -7.46 -11.49 -13.16
N LEU A 45 -6.99 -10.46 -12.46
CA LEU A 45 -6.57 -9.20 -13.10
C LEU A 45 -5.29 -9.38 -13.91
N LEU A 46 -5.22 -8.72 -15.06
CA LEU A 46 -3.98 -8.59 -15.84
C LEU A 46 -2.94 -7.82 -15.02
N HIS A 47 -1.66 -8.08 -15.31
CA HIS A 47 -0.54 -7.46 -14.58
C HIS A 47 -0.65 -5.92 -14.55
N ASP A 48 -0.95 -5.31 -15.70
CA ASP A 48 -1.04 -3.86 -15.85
C ASP A 48 -2.24 -3.24 -15.13
N GLN A 49 -3.26 -4.03 -14.82
CA GLN A 49 -4.45 -3.60 -14.08
C GLN A 49 -4.24 -3.67 -12.56
N LYS A 50 -3.31 -4.50 -12.08
CA LYS A 50 -3.05 -4.67 -10.64
C LYS A 50 -2.61 -3.37 -9.95
N PRO A 51 -1.75 -2.51 -10.54
CA PRO A 51 -1.42 -1.21 -9.96
C PRO A 51 -2.65 -0.31 -9.76
N ILE A 52 -3.59 -0.30 -10.71
CA ILE A 52 -4.83 0.49 -10.62
C ILE A 52 -5.65 0.00 -9.42
N ARG A 53 -5.81 -1.32 -9.30
CA ARG A 53 -6.54 -1.93 -8.19
C ARG A 53 -5.87 -1.67 -6.83
N ARG A 54 -4.54 -1.72 -6.76
CA ARG A 54 -3.78 -1.35 -5.55
C ARG A 54 -4.00 0.11 -5.15
N ALA A 55 -4.02 1.03 -6.12
CA ALA A 55 -4.34 2.42 -5.87
C ALA A 55 -5.76 2.60 -5.30
N GLN A 56 -6.76 1.93 -5.89
CA GLN A 56 -8.13 1.97 -5.38
C GLN A 56 -8.24 1.48 -3.92
N ILE A 57 -7.55 0.38 -3.56
CA ILE A 57 -7.52 -0.14 -2.19
C ILE A 57 -6.97 0.91 -1.22
N VAL A 58 -5.84 1.54 -1.57
CA VAL A 58 -5.20 2.55 -0.72
C VAL A 58 -6.10 3.77 -0.56
N ILE A 59 -6.71 4.27 -1.64
CA ILE A 59 -7.60 5.43 -1.61
C ILE A 59 -8.81 5.14 -0.69
N LEU A 60 -9.45 3.99 -0.83
CA LEU A 60 -10.57 3.61 0.04
C LEU A 60 -10.13 3.53 1.51
N HIS A 61 -8.96 2.96 1.79
CA HIS A 61 -8.45 2.92 3.15
C HIS A 61 -8.16 4.33 3.70
N GLN A 62 -7.60 5.24 2.90
CA GLN A 62 -7.35 6.63 3.28
C GLN A 62 -8.65 7.41 3.52
N MET A 63 -9.72 7.06 2.81
CA MET A 63 -11.07 7.60 3.03
C MET A 63 -11.73 7.07 4.32
N GLY A 64 -11.10 6.14 5.03
CA GLY A 64 -11.58 5.58 6.30
C GLY A 64 -12.47 4.33 6.16
N TYR A 65 -12.55 3.73 4.97
CA TYR A 65 -13.28 2.47 4.81
C TYR A 65 -12.59 1.34 5.56
N THR A 66 -13.37 0.50 6.24
CA THR A 66 -12.83 -0.65 6.97
C THR A 66 -12.32 -1.70 5.99
N ASN A 67 -11.32 -2.48 6.41
CA ASN A 67 -10.74 -3.54 5.58
C ASN A 67 -11.80 -4.55 5.10
N SER A 68 -12.86 -4.80 5.87
CA SER A 68 -13.93 -5.73 5.46
C SER A 68 -14.77 -5.19 4.30
N VAL A 69 -15.05 -3.88 4.31
CA VAL A 69 -15.77 -3.23 3.20
C VAL A 69 -14.91 -3.25 1.94
N VAL A 70 -13.63 -2.86 2.05
CA VAL A 70 -12.71 -2.84 0.90
C VAL A 70 -12.51 -4.23 0.29
N GLU A 71 -12.44 -5.26 1.11
CA GLU A 71 -12.32 -6.66 0.68
C GLU A 71 -13.49 -7.09 -0.23
N LYS A 72 -14.72 -6.76 0.19
CA LYS A 72 -15.95 -7.06 -0.55
C LYS A 72 -16.06 -6.23 -1.83
N GLU A 73 -15.85 -4.91 -1.72
CA GLU A 73 -16.01 -3.96 -2.83
C GLU A 73 -14.95 -4.08 -3.94
N ARG A 74 -13.78 -4.64 -3.62
CA ARG A 74 -12.67 -4.77 -4.58
C ARG A 74 -12.31 -6.20 -4.92
N LEU A 75 -13.04 -7.18 -4.37
CA LEU A 75 -12.87 -8.62 -4.62
C LEU A 75 -11.41 -9.05 -4.46
N VAL A 76 -10.82 -8.67 -3.32
CA VAL A 76 -9.40 -8.91 -2.98
C VAL A 76 -9.34 -9.76 -1.72
N ALA A 77 -8.42 -10.72 -1.66
CA ALA A 77 -8.22 -11.49 -0.43
C ALA A 77 -7.64 -10.62 0.70
N ARG A 78 -8.05 -10.88 1.95
CA ARG A 78 -7.56 -10.17 3.15
C ARG A 78 -6.03 -10.04 3.23
N SER A 79 -5.30 -11.10 2.91
CA SER A 79 -3.83 -11.13 2.89
C SER A 79 -3.27 -10.12 1.89
N THR A 80 -3.75 -10.16 0.65
CA THR A 80 -3.38 -9.22 -0.42
C THR A 80 -3.67 -7.78 -0.05
N LEU A 81 -4.81 -7.52 0.61
CA LEU A 81 -5.15 -6.18 1.10
C LEU A 81 -4.12 -5.70 2.14
N LYS A 82 -3.82 -6.51 3.16
CA LYS A 82 -2.84 -6.17 4.20
C LYS A 82 -1.45 -5.93 3.61
N ASP A 83 -1.02 -6.80 2.70
CA ASP A 83 0.24 -6.67 1.98
C ASP A 83 0.32 -5.37 1.19
N THR A 84 -0.75 -5.02 0.47
CA THR A 84 -0.81 -3.80 -0.34
C THR A 84 -0.68 -2.57 0.54
N LEU A 85 -1.44 -2.50 1.63
CA LEU A 85 -1.38 -1.37 2.57
C LEU A 85 0.00 -1.29 3.25
N SER A 86 0.56 -2.42 3.68
CA SER A 86 1.88 -2.47 4.32
C SER A 86 2.99 -2.02 3.36
N ARG A 87 2.97 -2.48 2.11
CA ARG A 87 3.94 -2.03 1.08
C ARG A 87 3.78 -0.55 0.80
N TYR A 88 2.55 -0.08 0.58
CA TYR A 88 2.30 1.34 0.32
C TYR A 88 2.77 2.22 1.49
N ALA A 89 2.60 1.80 2.74
CA ALA A 89 3.10 2.54 3.89
C ALA A 89 4.62 2.76 3.83
N LYS A 90 5.38 1.77 3.33
CA LYS A 90 6.85 1.80 3.21
C LYS A 90 7.34 2.55 1.97
N THR A 91 6.78 2.24 0.80
CA THR A 91 7.34 2.71 -0.49
C THR A 91 6.57 3.87 -1.09
N LYS A 92 5.32 4.13 -0.66
CA LYS A 92 4.40 5.11 -1.25
C LYS A 92 4.14 4.91 -2.75
N THR A 93 4.37 3.69 -3.25
CA THR A 93 4.13 3.31 -4.65
C THR A 93 3.07 2.22 -4.74
N TYR A 94 2.29 2.24 -5.84
CA TYR A 94 1.33 1.18 -6.16
C TYR A 94 1.90 0.10 -7.08
N ARG A 95 3.03 0.39 -7.73
CA ARG A 95 3.73 -0.52 -8.63
C ARG A 95 4.56 -1.51 -7.85
N ASP A 96 4.77 -2.69 -8.42
CA ASP A 96 5.75 -3.62 -7.89
C ASP A 96 7.14 -3.02 -8.03
N LEU A 97 7.94 -3.14 -6.97
CA LEU A 97 9.35 -2.82 -7.05
C LEU A 97 10.11 -4.03 -7.58
N PRO A 98 11.22 -3.81 -8.31
CA PRO A 98 12.16 -4.89 -8.58
C PRO A 98 12.57 -5.53 -7.25
N ARG A 99 12.70 -6.86 -7.26
CA ARG A 99 13.21 -7.57 -6.08
C ARG A 99 14.64 -7.08 -5.82
N GLY A 100 14.93 -6.72 -4.57
CA GLY A 100 16.29 -6.43 -4.16
C GLY A 100 17.18 -7.65 -4.43
N GLY A 101 18.23 -7.46 -5.23
CA GLY A 101 19.24 -8.48 -5.46
C GLY A 101 20.22 -8.60 -4.29
N ARG A 102 21.13 -9.56 -4.37
CA ARG A 102 22.26 -9.65 -3.45
C ARG A 102 23.10 -8.37 -3.57
N PRO A 103 23.41 -7.66 -2.48
CA PRO A 103 24.34 -6.54 -2.55
C PRO A 103 25.68 -7.03 -3.12
N LYS A 104 26.27 -6.24 -4.02
CA LYS A 104 27.60 -6.56 -4.54
C LYS A 104 28.59 -6.51 -3.38
N SER A 105 29.47 -7.52 -3.30
CA SER A 105 30.55 -7.58 -2.32
C SER A 105 31.65 -6.56 -2.60
N TYR A 106 31.72 -6.05 -3.83
CA TYR A 106 32.69 -5.05 -4.27
C TYR A 106 31.99 -3.73 -4.56
N THR A 107 32.65 -2.64 -4.22
CA THR A 107 32.30 -1.30 -4.67
C THR A 107 32.56 -1.16 -6.18
N GLU A 108 31.94 -0.18 -6.85
CA GLU A 108 32.18 0.07 -8.28
C GLU A 108 33.66 0.37 -8.59
N ARG A 109 34.39 0.92 -7.61
CA ARG A 109 35.80 1.22 -7.75
C ARG A 109 36.62 -0.07 -7.74
N GLU A 110 36.37 -0.96 -6.78
CA GLU A 110 37.03 -2.26 -6.68
C GLU A 110 36.73 -3.13 -7.90
N GLU A 111 35.48 -3.12 -8.39
CA GLU A 111 35.09 -3.81 -9.64
C GLU A 111 35.89 -3.28 -10.85
N ARG A 112 36.04 -1.95 -10.97
CA ARG A 112 36.87 -1.34 -12.01
C ARG A 112 38.35 -1.66 -11.87
N GLU A 113 38.86 -1.74 -10.64
CA GLU A 113 40.25 -2.11 -10.37
C GLU A 113 40.52 -3.58 -10.71
N LEU A 114 39.63 -4.50 -10.33
CA LEU A 114 39.66 -5.92 -10.72
C LEU A 114 39.71 -6.10 -12.25
N VAL A 115 38.78 -5.47 -12.98
CA VAL A 115 38.74 -5.54 -14.45
C VAL A 115 40.03 -5.00 -15.08
N ARG A 116 40.59 -3.91 -14.54
CA ARG A 116 41.85 -3.35 -15.01
C ARG A 116 43.05 -4.24 -14.70
N SER A 117 43.08 -4.90 -13.54
CA SER A 117 44.15 -5.85 -13.21
C SER A 117 44.12 -7.08 -14.12
N GLU A 118 42.94 -7.61 -14.46
CA GLU A 118 42.81 -8.75 -15.37
C GLU A 118 43.14 -8.38 -16.83
N GLY A 119 42.87 -7.14 -17.24
CA GLY A 119 43.27 -6.63 -18.56
C GLY A 119 44.79 -6.48 -18.72
N LYS A 120 45.51 -6.13 -17.64
CA LYS A 120 46.97 -5.97 -17.64
C LYS A 120 47.74 -7.30 -17.63
N GLY A 121 47.14 -8.38 -17.13
CA GLY A 121 47.74 -9.71 -17.11
C GLY A 121 47.86 -10.38 -18.48
N ARG A 122 47.00 -10.02 -19.44
CA ARG A 122 46.97 -10.65 -20.78
C ARG A 122 48.03 -10.15 -21.76
N HIS A 123 48.74 -9.06 -21.44
CA HIS A 123 49.70 -8.43 -22.36
C HIS A 123 51.17 -8.67 -22.00
N ARG A 124 51.46 -9.52 -21.00
CA ARG A 124 52.81 -9.77 -20.48
C ARG A 124 53.37 -11.17 -20.80
N MET A 125 52.78 -11.85 -21.78
CA MET A 125 53.21 -13.17 -22.27
C MET A 125 53.50 -13.09 -23.78
N LEU A 126 54.45 -12.23 -24.16
CA LEU A 126 55.15 -12.24 -25.44
C LEU A 126 56.63 -11.98 -25.19
#